data_AF-A0A6G4R8P6-F1
#
_entry.id   AF-A0A6G4R8P6-F1
#
_cell.length_a   1.000
_cell.length_b   1.000
_cell.length_c   1.000
_cell.angle_alpha   90.00
_cell.angle_beta   90.00
_cell.angle_gamma   90.00
#
_symmetry.space_group_name_H-M   'P 1'
#
loop_
_entity.id
_entity.type
_entity.pdbx_description
1 polymer ?
#
loop_
_entity_poly.entity_id
_entity_poly.type
_entity_poly.pdbx_seq_one_letter_code
_entity_poly.pdbx_strand_id
1 'polypeptide(L)'
;MSHSAHSSAADDHSQSPLEALEAARDRFDQAQQRIDAQGEETVEQAATAYRNATTLLERYVDRATGTGRENFKAYVELEGQFATLVENLPDDLRQREAFEDALDAIDKRRLSESDFETAHAKLEPAERYDDLLTEREDAREELENARTAAGARLREIDDELADHERLLELANADLDAPVERLREPLEAYNDAIREAVETYRLEASAREVFALLERSRWYPFINYEQPPEDLRTYVTDDPAGEYTIPELLEYAEYSRSKLDHYVDDADLLKRRVATQRTYLDNIDAEALLLEWPPGPAGELRQRVREYRPFVERIAGEEGVVALRNVRALIDDPDIDYDRLQTAAQAVAQLTPEERKRLASGQIADELEALREERAQLEAALEVDDPV
;
A
#
# COMPACT_ATOMS: atom_id res chain seq x y z
N MET A 1 6.33 -21.08 17.02
CA MET A 1 6.85 -19.69 17.09
C MET A 1 6.55 -19.07 15.74
N SER A 2 5.68 -18.06 15.75
CA SER A 2 5.15 -17.25 14.62
C SER A 2 4.09 -17.95 13.74
N HIS A 3 2.77 -17.66 13.84
CA HIS A 3 2.00 -16.42 13.50
C HIS A 3 2.21 -16.01 12.03
N SER A 4 1.23 -15.73 11.16
CA SER A 4 -0.23 -15.48 11.15
C SER A 4 -0.66 -15.64 9.66
N ALA A 5 -1.90 -15.70 9.18
CA ALA A 5 -3.19 -15.26 9.67
C ALA A 5 -4.28 -16.19 9.10
N HIS A 6 -5.00 -16.86 9.98
CA HIS A 6 -6.37 -17.29 9.76
C HIS A 6 -7.12 -16.77 10.98
N SER A 7 -7.69 -15.59 10.81
CA SER A 7 -8.53 -14.89 11.78
C SER A 7 -9.37 -13.95 10.94
N SER A 8 -10.68 -13.89 11.02
CA SER A 8 -11.65 -14.66 11.78
C SER A 8 -12.96 -14.13 11.25
N ALA A 9 -13.82 -15.00 10.70
CA ALA A 9 -15.25 -14.72 10.61
C ALA A 9 -15.83 -14.79 12.03
N ALA A 10 -15.48 -13.80 12.85
CA ALA A 10 -16.17 -13.47 14.06
C ALA A 10 -16.99 -12.22 13.73
N ASP A 11 -18.31 -12.37 13.78
CA ASP A 11 -19.23 -11.25 13.99
C ASP A 11 -18.80 -10.52 15.26
N ASP A 12 -17.84 -9.61 15.13
CA ASP A 12 -17.67 -8.52 16.06
C ASP A 12 -18.76 -7.53 15.71
N HIS A 13 -19.72 -7.34 16.61
CA HIS A 13 -20.76 -6.32 16.47
C HIS A 13 -20.16 -4.91 16.63
N SER A 14 -19.03 -4.63 15.97
CA SER A 14 -18.57 -3.28 15.70
C SER A 14 -19.54 -2.68 14.69
N GLN A 15 -20.17 -1.56 15.07
CA GLN A 15 -21.03 -0.79 14.18
C GLN A 15 -20.28 -0.49 12.87
N SER A 16 -20.97 -0.57 11.74
CA SER A 16 -20.39 -0.15 10.46
C SER A 16 -19.99 1.34 10.51
N PRO A 17 -19.04 1.80 9.69
CA PRO A 17 -18.67 3.23 9.65
C PRO A 17 -19.88 4.15 9.38
N LEU A 18 -20.85 3.67 8.60
CA LEU A 18 -22.12 4.38 8.37
C LEU A 18 -22.95 4.47 9.65
N GLU A 19 -23.22 3.35 10.31
CA GLU A 19 -23.99 3.30 11.56
C GLU A 19 -23.32 4.12 12.68
N ALA A 20 -21.99 4.12 12.75
CA ALA A 20 -21.23 4.90 13.70
C ALA A 20 -21.36 6.41 13.42
N LEU A 21 -21.32 6.82 12.16
CA LEU A 21 -21.52 8.21 11.75
C LEU A 21 -22.93 8.71 12.06
N GLU A 22 -23.95 7.94 11.72
CA GLU A 22 -25.35 8.27 12.03
C GLU A 22 -25.58 8.35 13.55
N ALA A 23 -25.06 7.40 14.32
CA ALA A 23 -25.18 7.41 15.77
C ALA A 23 -24.45 8.60 16.41
N ALA A 24 -23.29 9.00 15.90
CA ALA A 24 -22.55 10.14 16.42
C ALA A 24 -23.28 11.47 16.14
N ARG A 25 -23.93 11.60 14.97
CA ARG A 25 -24.80 12.75 14.67
C ARG A 25 -25.99 12.82 15.63
N ASP A 26 -26.68 11.70 15.83
CA ASP A 26 -27.82 11.63 16.75
C ASP A 26 -27.42 12.04 18.18
N ARG A 27 -26.22 11.66 18.64
CA ARG A 27 -25.69 12.08 19.95
C ARG A 27 -25.41 13.57 20.00
N PHE A 28 -24.76 14.13 18.97
CA PHE A 28 -24.50 15.56 18.91
C PHE A 28 -25.81 16.37 18.92
N ASP A 29 -26.79 15.96 18.11
CA ASP A 29 -28.11 16.61 18.05
C ASP A 29 -28.84 16.53 19.39
N GLN A 30 -28.75 15.41 20.10
CA GLN A 30 -29.31 15.26 21.44
C GLN A 30 -28.63 16.19 22.46
N ALA A 31 -27.30 16.28 22.44
CA ALA A 31 -26.55 17.19 23.32
C ALA A 31 -26.92 18.65 23.05
N GLN A 32 -27.00 19.05 21.77
CA GLN A 32 -27.41 20.38 21.38
C GLN A 32 -28.85 20.69 21.78
N GLN A 33 -29.80 19.77 21.57
CA GLN A 33 -31.20 19.96 22.00
C GLN A 33 -31.34 20.14 23.52
N ARG A 34 -30.50 19.47 24.32
CA ARG A 34 -30.49 19.63 25.78
C ARG A 34 -29.99 21.02 26.18
N ILE A 35 -29.01 21.57 25.47
CA ILE A 35 -28.52 22.95 25.65
C ILE A 35 -29.61 23.95 25.22
N ASP A 36 -30.18 23.77 24.03
CA ASP A 36 -31.21 24.65 23.48
C ASP A 36 -32.45 24.75 24.39
N ALA A 37 -32.84 23.64 25.02
CA ALA A 37 -33.95 23.61 25.97
C ALA A 37 -33.73 24.49 27.22
N GLN A 38 -32.48 24.78 27.57
CA GLN A 38 -32.10 25.66 28.69
C GLN A 38 -31.74 27.09 28.23
N GLY A 39 -31.47 27.26 26.93
CA GLY A 39 -30.93 28.48 26.31
C GLY A 39 -29.41 28.49 26.33
N GLU A 40 -28.77 28.47 25.16
CA GLU A 40 -27.32 28.34 25.00
C GLU A 40 -26.52 29.38 25.81
N GLU A 41 -26.84 30.66 25.65
CA GLU A 41 -26.19 31.75 26.38
C GLU A 41 -26.28 31.55 27.91
N THR A 42 -27.41 31.02 28.39
CA THR A 42 -27.61 30.76 29.82
C THR A 42 -26.73 29.60 30.31
N VAL A 43 -26.61 28.54 29.51
CA VAL A 43 -25.72 27.40 29.80
C VAL A 43 -24.27 27.86 29.84
N GLU A 44 -23.82 28.62 28.83
CA GLU A 44 -22.45 29.13 28.74
C GLU A 44 -22.07 30.04 29.90
N GLN A 45 -22.96 30.96 30.29
CA GLN A 45 -22.73 31.85 31.44
C GLN A 45 -22.62 31.05 32.75
N ALA A 46 -23.51 30.08 32.98
CA ALA A 46 -23.50 29.26 34.20
C ALA A 46 -22.27 28.36 34.27
N ALA A 47 -21.91 27.70 33.16
CA ALA A 47 -20.70 26.88 33.06
C ALA A 47 -19.43 27.72 33.25
N THR A 48 -19.35 28.92 32.66
CA THR A 48 -18.21 29.82 32.84
C THR A 48 -18.07 30.25 34.31
N ALA A 49 -19.19 30.61 34.96
CA ALA A 49 -19.19 30.95 36.37
C ALA A 49 -18.72 29.75 37.23
N TYR A 50 -19.22 28.55 36.94
CA TYR A 50 -18.82 27.31 37.61
C TYR A 50 -17.32 27.04 37.46
N ARG A 51 -16.79 26.99 36.23
CA ARG A 51 -15.37 26.78 35.95
C ARG A 51 -14.48 27.79 36.67
N ASN A 52 -14.88 29.07 36.67
CA ASN A 52 -14.14 30.13 37.37
C ASN A 52 -14.15 29.94 38.89
N ALA A 53 -15.30 29.59 39.48
CA ALA A 53 -15.43 29.30 40.90
C ALA A 53 -14.59 28.09 41.32
N THR A 54 -14.71 26.97 40.60
CA THR A 54 -13.96 25.73 40.84
C THR A 54 -12.46 25.95 40.68
N THR A 55 -12.01 26.61 39.61
CA THR A 55 -10.59 26.97 39.40
C THR A 55 -10.03 27.81 40.55
N LEU A 56 -10.85 28.72 41.08
CA LEU A 56 -10.47 29.58 42.20
C LEU A 56 -10.34 28.77 43.50
N LEU A 57 -11.27 27.86 43.79
CA LEU A 57 -11.21 26.98 44.96
C LEU A 57 -9.97 26.05 44.89
N GLU A 58 -9.76 25.37 43.76
CA GLU A 58 -8.62 24.47 43.55
C GLU A 58 -7.27 25.17 43.70
N ARG A 59 -7.14 26.39 43.20
CA ARG A 59 -5.89 27.17 43.29
C ARG A 59 -5.50 27.50 44.74
N TYR A 60 -6.49 27.62 45.63
CA TYR A 60 -6.30 28.10 47.00
C TYR A 60 -6.44 27.00 48.07
N VAL A 61 -6.97 25.81 47.76
CA VAL A 61 -7.16 24.72 48.73
C VAL A 61 -5.89 24.39 49.52
N ASP A 62 -4.75 24.20 48.84
CA ASP A 62 -3.48 23.88 49.51
C ASP A 62 -2.90 25.08 50.28
N ARG A 63 -3.22 26.30 49.84
CA ARG A 63 -2.62 27.53 50.36
C ARG A 63 -3.40 28.11 51.53
N ALA A 64 -4.71 27.91 51.58
CA ALA A 64 -5.61 28.56 52.52
C ALA A 64 -6.00 27.68 53.74
N THR A 65 -5.64 26.39 53.76
CA THR A 65 -6.07 25.41 54.79
C THR A 65 -5.05 25.18 55.93
N GLY A 66 -3.87 25.79 55.87
CA GLY A 66 -2.80 25.62 56.86
C GLY A 66 -2.82 26.59 58.05
N THR A 67 -1.92 26.36 59.01
CA THR A 67 -1.77 27.20 60.21
C THR A 67 -0.60 28.19 60.05
N GLY A 68 -0.88 29.39 59.54
CA GLY A 68 0.18 30.37 59.28
C GLY A 68 -0.33 31.74 58.83
N ARG A 69 0.53 32.76 58.91
CA ARG A 69 0.22 34.12 58.42
C ARG A 69 0.05 34.15 56.90
N GLU A 70 0.81 33.31 56.19
CA GLU A 70 0.71 33.16 54.73
C GLU A 70 -0.61 32.48 54.33
N ASN A 71 -1.03 31.44 55.05
CA ASN A 71 -2.31 30.79 54.81
C ASN A 71 -3.50 31.72 55.08
N PHE A 72 -3.43 32.52 56.16
CA PHE A 72 -4.45 33.53 56.43
C PHE A 72 -4.51 34.61 55.34
N LYS A 73 -3.35 35.01 54.78
CA LYS A 73 -3.33 35.95 53.66
C LYS A 73 -3.97 35.33 52.40
N ALA A 74 -3.64 34.08 52.09
CA ALA A 74 -4.22 33.35 50.96
C ALA A 74 -5.74 33.16 51.13
N TYR A 75 -6.20 32.91 52.35
CA TYR A 75 -7.63 32.86 52.69
C TYR A 75 -8.35 34.19 52.40
N VAL A 76 -7.87 35.31 52.94
CA VAL A 76 -8.52 36.62 52.71
C VAL A 76 -8.52 36.99 51.23
N GLU A 77 -7.47 36.59 50.51
CA GLU A 77 -7.39 36.78 49.06
C GLU A 77 -8.41 35.93 48.29
N LEU A 78 -8.56 34.65 48.65
CA LEU A 78 -9.61 33.78 48.11
C LEU A 78 -11.00 34.36 48.38
N GLU A 79 -11.31 34.70 49.63
CA GLU A 79 -12.60 35.26 50.04
C GLU A 79 -12.92 36.53 49.23
N GLY A 80 -11.96 37.45 49.10
CA GLY A 80 -12.15 38.67 48.30
C GLY A 80 -12.34 38.39 46.81
N GLN A 81 -11.58 37.45 46.22
CA GLN A 81 -11.74 37.06 44.82
C GLN A 81 -13.06 36.34 44.56
N PHE A 82 -13.48 35.46 45.47
CA PHE A 82 -14.72 34.70 45.34
C PHE A 82 -15.94 35.59 45.57
N ALA A 83 -15.91 36.50 46.54
CA ALA A 83 -16.94 37.52 46.71
C ALA A 83 -17.06 38.41 45.45
N THR A 84 -15.93 38.86 44.90
CA THR A 84 -15.91 39.63 43.64
C THR A 84 -16.47 38.82 42.47
N LEU A 85 -16.20 37.51 42.41
CA LEU A 85 -16.78 36.62 41.40
C LEU A 85 -18.31 36.63 41.51
N VAL A 86 -18.86 36.35 42.70
CA VAL A 86 -20.31 36.28 42.96
C VAL A 86 -21.02 37.61 42.72
N GLU A 87 -20.41 38.73 43.12
CA GLU A 87 -20.95 40.08 42.92
C GLU A 87 -21.08 40.45 41.42
N ASN A 88 -20.16 39.96 40.59
CA ASN A 88 -20.17 40.24 39.15
C ASN A 88 -21.03 39.24 38.34
N LEU A 89 -21.62 38.24 38.97
CA LEU A 89 -22.53 37.32 38.28
C LEU A 89 -23.83 38.05 37.87
N PRO A 90 -24.40 37.74 36.69
CA PRO A 90 -25.69 38.26 36.28
C PRO A 90 -26.78 37.95 37.32
N ASP A 91 -27.68 38.90 37.55
CA ASP A 91 -28.75 38.74 38.55
C ASP A 91 -29.73 37.64 38.18
N ASP A 92 -29.88 37.35 36.89
CA ASP A 92 -30.72 36.32 36.30
C ASP A 92 -29.98 35.01 36.00
N LEU A 93 -28.71 34.89 36.42
CA LEU A 93 -27.91 33.69 36.23
C LEU A 93 -28.61 32.48 36.87
N ARG A 94 -28.73 31.39 36.11
CA ARG A 94 -29.27 30.14 36.62
C ARG A 94 -28.39 29.61 37.74
N GLN A 95 -29.03 29.20 38.83
CA GLN A 95 -28.36 28.66 40.02
C GLN A 95 -27.34 29.63 40.63
N ARG A 96 -27.56 30.95 40.52
CA ARG A 96 -26.76 31.97 41.23
C ARG A 96 -26.63 31.66 42.73
N GLU A 97 -27.71 31.18 43.35
CA GLU A 97 -27.77 30.77 44.75
C GLU A 97 -26.70 29.71 45.12
N ALA A 98 -26.32 28.83 44.18
CA ALA A 98 -25.26 27.85 44.41
C ALA A 98 -23.89 28.51 44.66
N PHE A 99 -23.62 29.63 44.01
CA PHE A 99 -22.38 30.39 44.18
C PHE A 99 -22.39 31.19 45.49
N GLU A 100 -23.53 31.74 45.87
CA GLU A 100 -23.73 32.41 47.16
C GLU A 100 -23.56 31.41 48.32
N ASP A 101 -24.18 30.23 48.22
CA ASP A 101 -24.01 29.13 49.16
C ASP A 101 -22.55 28.65 49.28
N ALA A 102 -21.83 28.62 48.16
CA ALA A 102 -20.41 28.26 48.14
C ALA A 102 -19.54 29.35 48.80
N LEU A 103 -19.86 30.63 48.59
CA LEU A 103 -19.20 31.74 49.28
C LEU A 103 -19.44 31.67 50.80
N ASP A 104 -20.68 31.40 51.22
CA ASP A 104 -21.03 31.24 52.63
C ASP A 104 -20.31 30.05 53.28
N ALA A 105 -20.08 28.97 52.52
CA ALA A 105 -19.32 27.82 53.02
C ALA A 105 -17.86 28.18 53.35
N ILE A 106 -17.29 29.15 52.62
CA ILE A 106 -15.91 29.62 52.82
C ILE A 106 -15.79 30.92 53.64
N ASP A 107 -16.89 31.61 53.96
CA ASP A 107 -16.88 32.80 54.84
C ASP A 107 -16.70 32.38 56.32
N LYS A 108 -15.45 32.06 56.69
CA LYS A 108 -15.08 31.58 58.03
C LYS A 108 -13.75 32.12 58.46
N ARG A 109 -13.61 32.35 59.78
CA ARG A 109 -12.34 32.82 60.39
C ARG A 109 -11.12 31.94 60.11
N ARG A 110 -11.30 30.67 59.77
CA ARG A 110 -10.29 29.71 59.30
C ARG A 110 -10.95 28.68 58.40
N LEU A 111 -10.29 28.35 57.29
CA LEU A 111 -10.71 27.27 56.39
C LEU A 111 -9.96 25.97 56.67
N SER A 112 -10.67 24.87 56.47
CA SER A 112 -10.17 23.52 56.38
C SER A 112 -10.44 22.94 54.99
N GLU A 113 -9.76 21.85 54.61
CA GLU A 113 -10.03 21.15 53.35
C GLU A 113 -11.52 20.74 53.24
N SER A 114 -12.15 20.36 54.34
CA SER A 114 -13.58 20.02 54.40
C SER A 114 -14.49 21.22 54.07
N ASP A 115 -14.06 22.45 54.33
CA ASP A 115 -14.81 23.64 53.92
C ASP A 115 -14.75 23.86 52.41
N PHE A 116 -13.61 23.54 51.77
CA PHE A 116 -13.49 23.54 50.31
C PHE A 116 -14.34 22.43 49.68
N GLU A 117 -14.32 21.22 50.24
CA GLU A 117 -15.21 20.13 49.80
C GLU A 117 -16.69 20.54 49.91
N THR A 118 -17.05 21.24 51.00
CA THR A 118 -18.41 21.77 51.17
C THR A 118 -18.73 22.82 50.11
N ALA A 119 -17.82 23.74 49.82
CA ALA A 119 -18.00 24.75 48.78
C ALA A 119 -18.15 24.13 47.39
N HIS A 120 -17.35 23.11 47.05
CA HIS A 120 -17.52 22.35 45.81
C HIS A 120 -18.87 21.65 45.75
N ALA A 121 -19.31 20.98 46.83
CA ALA A 121 -20.62 20.33 46.88
C ALA A 121 -21.77 21.33 46.73
N LYS A 122 -21.60 22.58 47.18
CA LYS A 122 -22.58 23.65 46.96
C LYS A 122 -22.67 24.11 45.51
N LEU A 123 -21.62 23.91 44.71
CA LEU A 123 -21.58 24.26 43.29
C LEU A 123 -22.15 23.17 42.36
N GLU A 124 -22.41 21.96 42.83
CA GLU A 124 -22.99 20.83 42.05
C GLU A 124 -24.23 21.23 41.21
N PRO A 125 -25.18 22.06 41.70
CA PRO A 125 -26.31 22.50 40.87
C PRO A 125 -25.91 23.34 39.66
N ALA A 126 -24.76 24.02 39.69
CA ALA A 126 -24.20 24.77 38.58
C ALA A 126 -23.31 23.90 37.66
N GLU A 127 -22.66 22.86 38.20
CA GLU A 127 -21.85 21.87 37.46
C GLU A 127 -22.62 21.25 36.29
N ARG A 128 -23.90 20.93 36.47
CA ARG A 128 -24.75 20.35 35.42
C ARG A 128 -24.75 21.13 34.09
N TYR A 129 -24.47 22.43 34.11
CA TYR A 129 -24.40 23.26 32.91
C TYR A 129 -23.06 23.11 32.21
N ASP A 130 -21.99 22.91 32.99
CA ASP A 130 -20.68 22.56 32.47
C ASP A 130 -20.71 21.15 31.84
N ASP A 131 -21.35 20.19 32.50
CA ASP A 131 -21.55 18.83 31.97
C ASP A 131 -22.25 18.84 30.60
N LEU A 132 -23.24 19.72 30.39
CA LEU A 132 -23.91 19.84 29.10
C LEU A 132 -22.97 20.31 27.99
N LEU A 133 -22.06 21.25 28.28
CA LEU A 133 -21.07 21.71 27.30
C LEU A 133 -20.03 20.64 27.01
N THR A 134 -19.54 19.95 28.05
CA THR A 134 -18.62 18.82 27.91
C THR A 134 -19.27 17.69 27.08
N GLU A 135 -20.52 17.33 27.34
CA GLU A 135 -21.26 16.32 26.57
C GLU A 135 -21.39 16.71 25.08
N ARG A 136 -21.61 18.00 24.77
CA ARG A 136 -21.62 18.49 23.38
C ARG A 136 -20.23 18.43 22.74
N GLU A 137 -19.19 18.82 23.47
CA GLU A 137 -17.80 18.77 22.98
C GLU A 137 -17.35 17.33 22.70
N ASP A 138 -17.63 16.41 23.62
CA ASP A 138 -17.37 14.97 23.45
C ASP A 138 -18.16 14.41 22.26
N ALA A 139 -19.45 14.73 22.13
CA ALA A 139 -20.26 14.29 21.00
C ALA A 139 -19.76 14.86 19.65
N ARG A 140 -19.22 16.09 19.65
CA ARG A 140 -18.59 16.68 18.46
C ARG A 140 -17.32 15.93 18.07
N GLU A 141 -16.47 15.60 19.03
CA GLU A 141 -15.25 14.82 18.78
C GLU A 141 -15.59 13.41 18.27
N GLU A 142 -16.59 12.74 18.86
CA GLU A 142 -17.10 11.46 18.36
C GLU A 142 -17.58 11.56 16.91
N LEU A 143 -18.30 12.62 16.56
CA LEU A 143 -18.76 12.88 15.20
C LEU A 143 -17.60 13.11 14.23
N GLU A 144 -16.60 13.89 14.61
CA GLU A 144 -15.40 14.12 13.78
C GLU A 144 -14.65 12.82 13.49
N ASN A 145 -14.48 11.99 14.52
CA ASN A 145 -13.86 10.68 14.39
C ASN A 145 -14.68 9.75 13.49
N ALA A 146 -16.00 9.71 13.65
CA ALA A 146 -16.89 8.90 12.83
C ALA A 146 -16.91 9.35 11.37
N ARG A 147 -16.92 10.67 11.11
CA ARG A 147 -16.82 11.26 9.76
C ARG A 147 -15.51 10.89 9.09
N THR A 148 -14.40 10.93 9.83
CA THR A 148 -13.08 10.50 9.36
C THR A 148 -13.07 9.02 9.01
N ALA A 149 -13.65 8.16 9.86
CA ALA A 149 -13.74 6.72 9.63
C ALA A 149 -14.61 6.39 8.40
N ALA A 150 -15.78 7.02 8.26
CA ALA A 150 -16.64 6.88 7.09
C ALA A 150 -15.93 7.32 5.79
N GLY A 151 -15.21 8.45 5.81
CA GLY A 151 -14.42 8.91 4.68
C GLY A 151 -13.20 8.03 4.37
N ALA A 152 -12.66 7.30 5.35
CA ALA A 152 -11.64 6.27 5.12
C ALA A 152 -12.25 5.05 4.43
N ARG A 153 -13.37 4.54 4.95
CA ARG A 153 -14.10 3.42 4.36
C ARG A 153 -14.54 3.70 2.92
N LEU A 154 -15.00 4.92 2.63
CA LEU A 154 -15.38 5.31 1.27
C LEU A 154 -14.22 5.15 0.27
N ARG A 155 -13.00 5.55 0.66
CA ARG A 155 -11.81 5.38 -0.18
C ARG A 155 -11.42 3.92 -0.37
N GLU A 156 -11.54 3.12 0.69
CA GLU A 156 -11.31 1.67 0.60
C GLU A 156 -12.32 1.00 -0.36
N ILE A 157 -13.59 1.41 -0.31
CA ILE A 157 -14.61 0.92 -1.25
C ILE A 157 -14.27 1.31 -2.69
N ASP A 158 -13.79 2.53 -2.95
CA ASP A 158 -13.39 2.94 -4.30
C ASP A 158 -12.24 2.05 -4.84
N ASP A 159 -11.25 1.73 -4.01
CA ASP A 159 -10.15 0.81 -4.36
C ASP A 159 -10.67 -0.61 -4.61
N GLU A 160 -11.53 -1.13 -3.72
CA GLU A 160 -12.15 -2.45 -3.86
C GLU A 160 -13.00 -2.53 -5.15
N LEU A 161 -13.79 -1.51 -5.45
CA LEU A 161 -14.59 -1.46 -6.68
C LEU A 161 -13.71 -1.51 -7.93
N ALA A 162 -12.62 -0.74 -7.98
CA ALA A 162 -11.70 -0.74 -9.11
C ALA A 162 -11.08 -2.12 -9.33
N ASP A 163 -10.70 -2.81 -8.26
CA ASP A 163 -10.16 -4.18 -8.32
C ASP A 163 -11.22 -5.18 -8.83
N HIS A 164 -12.46 -5.11 -8.34
CA HIS A 164 -13.53 -6.01 -8.79
C HIS A 164 -13.94 -5.74 -10.24
N GLU A 165 -13.96 -4.48 -10.68
CA GLU A 165 -14.19 -4.10 -12.08
C GLU A 165 -13.09 -4.65 -12.99
N ARG A 166 -11.82 -4.52 -12.60
CA ARG A 166 -10.70 -5.14 -13.31
C ARG A 166 -10.85 -6.65 -13.42
N LEU A 167 -11.25 -7.34 -12.36
CA LEU A 167 -11.48 -8.79 -12.39
C LEU A 167 -12.61 -9.17 -13.38
N LEU A 168 -13.70 -8.40 -13.43
CA LEU A 168 -14.77 -8.62 -14.40
C LEU A 168 -14.34 -8.32 -15.83
N GLU A 169 -13.48 -7.32 -16.05
CA GLU A 169 -12.88 -7.08 -17.37
C GLU A 169 -12.09 -8.30 -17.86
N LEU A 170 -11.30 -8.92 -16.98
CA LEU A 170 -10.57 -10.16 -17.31
C LEU A 170 -11.51 -11.33 -17.59
N ALA A 171 -12.67 -11.41 -16.92
CA ALA A 171 -13.67 -12.45 -17.15
C ALA A 171 -14.42 -12.33 -18.49
N ASN A 172 -14.33 -11.17 -19.18
CA ASN A 172 -14.81 -11.08 -20.56
C ASN A 172 -13.97 -11.94 -21.52
N ALA A 173 -12.74 -12.31 -21.13
CA ALA A 173 -11.96 -13.30 -21.84
C ALA A 173 -12.56 -14.70 -21.66
N ASP A 174 -12.38 -15.56 -22.66
CA ASP A 174 -12.77 -16.96 -22.57
C ASP A 174 -11.81 -17.71 -21.63
N LEU A 175 -12.09 -17.70 -20.32
CA LEU A 175 -11.24 -18.31 -19.29
C LEU A 175 -11.11 -19.83 -19.41
N ASP A 176 -12.03 -20.48 -20.14
CA ASP A 176 -12.02 -21.90 -20.45
C ASP A 176 -11.30 -22.21 -21.78
N ALA A 177 -10.76 -21.20 -22.46
CA ALA A 177 -10.01 -21.39 -23.68
C ALA A 177 -8.83 -22.33 -23.43
N PRO A 178 -8.50 -23.22 -24.39
CA PRO A 178 -7.38 -24.15 -24.26
C PRO A 178 -6.04 -23.43 -24.48
N VAL A 179 -5.65 -22.56 -23.53
CA VAL A 179 -4.43 -21.73 -23.59
C VAL A 179 -3.15 -22.56 -23.72
N GLU A 180 -3.18 -23.82 -23.31
CA GLU A 180 -2.09 -24.77 -23.49
C GLU A 180 -1.72 -25.00 -24.96
N ARG A 181 -2.67 -24.79 -25.89
CA ARG A 181 -2.37 -24.80 -27.33
C ARG A 181 -1.38 -23.71 -27.76
N LEU A 182 -1.33 -22.59 -27.03
CA LEU A 182 -0.29 -21.58 -27.20
C LEU A 182 0.93 -21.89 -26.33
N ARG A 183 0.69 -22.29 -25.08
CA ARG A 183 1.76 -22.45 -24.08
C ARG A 183 2.75 -23.53 -24.46
N GLU A 184 2.27 -24.72 -24.80
CA GLU A 184 3.13 -25.89 -25.04
C GLU A 184 4.13 -25.63 -26.18
N PRO A 185 3.75 -25.07 -27.35
CA PRO A 185 4.73 -24.78 -28.40
C PRO A 185 5.72 -23.67 -28.05
N LEU A 186 5.31 -22.67 -27.26
CA LEU A 186 6.21 -21.61 -26.79
C LEU A 186 7.23 -22.17 -25.78
N GLU A 187 6.78 -22.97 -24.82
CA GLU A 187 7.66 -23.61 -23.83
C GLU A 187 8.62 -24.59 -24.51
N ALA A 188 8.13 -25.43 -25.43
CA ALA A 188 8.97 -26.36 -26.18
C ALA A 188 10.04 -25.63 -27.02
N TYR A 189 9.70 -24.50 -27.65
CA TYR A 189 10.68 -23.65 -28.32
C TYR A 189 11.71 -23.07 -27.33
N ASN A 190 11.24 -22.49 -26.23
CA ASN A 190 12.12 -21.86 -25.23
C ASN A 190 13.09 -22.86 -24.61
N ASP A 191 12.63 -24.06 -24.28
CA ASP A 191 13.46 -25.13 -23.70
C ASP A 191 14.51 -25.59 -24.71
N ALA A 192 14.13 -25.82 -25.97
CA ALA A 192 15.07 -26.19 -27.02
C ALA A 192 16.14 -25.11 -27.24
N ILE A 193 15.78 -23.83 -27.14
CA ILE A 193 16.73 -22.71 -27.28
C ILE A 193 17.65 -22.58 -26.08
N ARG A 194 17.17 -22.79 -24.85
CA ARG A 194 18.02 -22.80 -23.66
C ARG A 194 19.11 -23.85 -23.77
N GLU A 195 18.72 -25.09 -24.09
CA GLU A 195 19.66 -26.19 -24.27
C GLU A 195 20.65 -25.90 -25.42
N ALA A 196 20.14 -25.47 -26.58
CA ALA A 196 20.98 -25.22 -27.73
C ALA A 196 21.98 -24.07 -27.52
N VAL A 197 21.59 -22.99 -26.84
CA VAL A 197 22.50 -21.88 -26.53
C VAL A 197 23.55 -22.30 -25.50
N GLU A 198 23.15 -23.10 -24.49
CA GLU A 198 24.10 -23.65 -23.53
C GLU A 198 25.16 -24.51 -24.24
N THR A 199 24.73 -25.47 -25.07
CA THR A 199 25.64 -26.29 -25.88
C THR A 199 26.52 -25.43 -26.80
N TYR A 200 25.92 -24.48 -27.51
CA TYR A 200 26.65 -23.60 -28.42
C TYR A 200 27.71 -22.77 -27.69
N ARG A 201 27.42 -22.25 -26.51
CA ARG A 201 28.38 -21.51 -25.68
C ARG A 201 29.54 -22.40 -25.20
N LEU A 202 29.27 -23.68 -24.92
CA LEU A 202 30.26 -24.63 -24.43
C LEU A 202 31.17 -25.15 -25.55
N GLU A 203 30.65 -25.30 -26.77
CA GLU A 203 31.34 -26.01 -27.85
C GLU A 203 31.83 -25.10 -28.99
N ALA A 204 31.15 -23.99 -29.27
CA ALA A 204 31.55 -23.08 -30.34
C ALA A 204 32.76 -22.24 -29.92
N SER A 205 33.56 -21.85 -30.92
CA SER A 205 34.66 -20.92 -30.67
C SER A 205 34.13 -19.57 -30.19
N ALA A 206 34.88 -18.90 -29.32
CA ALA A 206 34.52 -17.56 -28.85
C ALA A 206 34.32 -16.59 -30.03
N ARG A 207 35.09 -16.74 -31.11
CA ARG A 207 34.95 -15.97 -32.35
C ARG A 207 33.59 -16.17 -33.03
N GLU A 208 33.08 -17.39 -33.06
CA GLU A 208 31.75 -17.68 -33.62
C GLU A 208 30.63 -17.10 -32.76
N VAL A 209 30.72 -17.25 -31.43
CA VAL A 209 29.76 -16.65 -30.50
C VAL A 209 29.76 -15.12 -30.64
N PHE A 210 30.93 -14.49 -30.72
CA PHE A 210 31.03 -13.04 -30.88
C PHE A 210 30.49 -12.56 -32.23
N ALA A 211 30.73 -13.31 -33.31
CA ALA A 211 30.14 -12.99 -34.62
C ALA A 211 28.61 -13.05 -34.60
N LEU A 212 28.02 -13.97 -33.83
CA LEU A 212 26.58 -14.03 -33.59
C LEU A 212 26.09 -12.80 -32.81
N LEU A 213 26.74 -12.47 -31.69
CA LEU A 213 26.38 -11.30 -30.87
C LEU A 213 26.50 -10.00 -31.66
N GLU A 214 27.54 -9.84 -32.47
CA GLU A 214 27.68 -8.69 -33.35
C GLU A 214 26.57 -8.62 -34.40
N ARG A 215 26.13 -9.78 -34.93
CA ARG A 215 25.05 -9.84 -35.93
C ARG A 215 23.72 -9.38 -35.34
N SER A 216 23.47 -9.60 -34.04
CA SER A 216 22.22 -9.21 -33.37
C SER A 216 21.91 -7.72 -33.47
N ARG A 217 22.93 -6.85 -33.62
CA ARG A 217 22.75 -5.39 -33.77
C ARG A 217 21.80 -4.98 -34.90
N TRP A 218 21.59 -5.85 -35.88
CA TRP A 218 20.73 -5.60 -37.05
C TRP A 218 19.30 -6.11 -36.88
N TYR A 219 18.97 -6.71 -35.73
CA TYR A 219 17.71 -7.38 -35.44
C TYR A 219 17.09 -6.76 -34.19
N PRO A 220 16.15 -5.80 -34.33
CA PRO A 220 15.56 -5.07 -33.22
C PRO A 220 14.95 -5.92 -32.11
N PHE A 221 14.53 -7.15 -32.40
CA PHE A 221 13.95 -8.05 -31.39
C PHE A 221 14.98 -8.92 -30.67
N ILE A 222 16.26 -8.87 -31.06
CA ILE A 222 17.33 -9.68 -30.44
C ILE A 222 18.22 -8.76 -29.60
N ASN A 223 17.93 -8.72 -28.31
CA ASN A 223 18.52 -7.77 -27.36
C ASN A 223 19.77 -8.32 -26.67
N TYR A 224 20.73 -8.85 -27.43
CA TYR A 224 22.02 -9.24 -26.85
C TYR A 224 22.86 -8.02 -26.48
N GLU A 225 23.44 -8.04 -25.27
CA GLU A 225 24.46 -7.08 -24.88
C GLU A 225 25.65 -7.18 -25.86
N GLN A 226 26.13 -6.04 -26.34
CA GLN A 226 27.23 -6.01 -27.30
C GLN A 226 28.57 -6.20 -26.60
N PRO A 227 29.50 -6.97 -27.19
CA PRO A 227 30.78 -7.25 -26.55
C PRO A 227 31.63 -5.99 -26.36
N PRO A 228 32.28 -5.83 -25.18
CA PRO A 228 33.24 -4.75 -24.96
C PRO A 228 34.29 -4.72 -26.06
N GLU A 229 34.56 -3.54 -26.61
CA GLU A 229 35.37 -3.37 -27.84
C GLU A 229 36.76 -4.03 -27.73
N ASP A 230 37.39 -3.92 -26.57
CA ASP A 230 38.69 -4.49 -26.27
C ASP A 230 38.70 -6.04 -26.28
N LEU A 231 37.64 -6.66 -25.75
CA LEU A 231 37.49 -8.12 -25.75
C LEU A 231 37.10 -8.61 -27.14
N ARG A 232 36.22 -7.88 -27.81
CA ARG A 232 35.77 -8.15 -29.18
C ARG A 232 36.94 -8.17 -30.17
N THR A 233 37.80 -7.15 -30.09
CA THR A 233 39.00 -7.05 -30.94
C THR A 233 39.94 -8.22 -30.67
N TYR A 234 40.18 -8.54 -29.39
CA TYR A 234 41.00 -9.68 -29.00
C TYR A 234 40.49 -11.01 -29.56
N VAL A 235 39.22 -11.33 -29.34
CA VAL A 235 38.59 -12.59 -29.83
C VAL A 235 38.56 -12.66 -31.37
N THR A 236 38.46 -11.52 -32.05
CA THR A 236 38.40 -11.50 -33.51
C THR A 236 39.78 -11.72 -34.15
N ASP A 237 40.79 -11.00 -33.65
CA ASP A 237 42.09 -10.89 -34.32
C ASP A 237 43.13 -11.90 -33.79
N ASP A 238 42.98 -12.37 -32.55
CA ASP A 238 43.92 -13.29 -31.90
C ASP A 238 43.55 -14.76 -32.17
N PRO A 239 44.54 -15.68 -32.36
CA PRO A 239 44.27 -17.11 -32.45
C PRO A 239 43.52 -17.69 -31.25
N ALA A 240 43.67 -17.09 -30.07
CA ALA A 240 42.93 -17.50 -28.87
C ALA A 240 41.40 -17.37 -29.04
N GLY A 241 40.91 -16.59 -30.00
CA GLY A 241 39.49 -16.57 -30.34
C GLY A 241 38.92 -17.90 -30.86
N GLU A 242 39.78 -18.86 -31.23
CA GLU A 242 39.38 -20.21 -31.65
C GLU A 242 39.06 -21.12 -30.46
N TYR A 243 39.51 -20.77 -29.24
CA TYR A 243 39.10 -21.46 -28.02
C TYR A 243 37.64 -21.16 -27.69
N THR A 244 37.00 -22.09 -26.99
CA THR A 244 35.65 -21.92 -26.46
C THR A 244 35.63 -20.90 -25.32
N ILE A 245 34.45 -20.35 -25.00
CA ILE A 245 34.30 -19.41 -23.88
C ILE A 245 34.74 -20.06 -22.54
N PRO A 246 34.34 -21.29 -22.19
CA PRO A 246 34.84 -21.97 -21.00
C PRO A 246 36.36 -22.11 -20.96
N GLU A 247 37.00 -22.47 -22.08
CA GLU A 247 38.47 -22.58 -22.15
C GLU A 247 39.14 -21.24 -21.92
N LEU A 248 38.65 -20.15 -22.52
CA LEU A 248 39.17 -18.80 -22.29
C LEU A 248 39.04 -18.39 -20.82
N LEU A 249 37.90 -18.70 -20.19
CA LEU A 249 37.67 -18.44 -18.77
C LEU A 249 38.60 -19.28 -17.88
N GLU A 250 38.82 -20.54 -18.20
CA GLU A 250 39.78 -21.41 -17.50
C GLU A 250 41.21 -20.87 -17.64
N TYR A 251 41.61 -20.50 -18.85
CA TYR A 251 42.93 -19.95 -19.15
C TYR A 251 43.16 -18.63 -18.41
N ALA A 252 42.13 -17.80 -18.25
CA ALA A 252 42.24 -16.57 -17.47
C ALA A 252 42.64 -16.83 -15.99
N GLU A 253 42.33 -18.01 -15.43
CA GLU A 253 42.72 -18.42 -14.07
C GLU A 253 44.16 -18.96 -13.98
N TYR A 254 44.74 -19.39 -15.10
CA TYR A 254 46.08 -19.99 -15.12
C TYR A 254 47.18 -18.99 -14.76
N SER A 255 48.32 -19.47 -14.25
CA SER A 255 49.50 -18.62 -14.07
C SER A 255 50.10 -18.21 -15.42
N ARG A 256 50.82 -17.08 -15.48
CA ARG A 256 51.48 -16.62 -16.72
C ARG A 256 52.37 -17.69 -17.35
N SER A 257 53.22 -18.33 -16.54
CA SER A 257 54.11 -19.40 -16.99
C SER A 257 53.39 -20.64 -17.51
N LYS A 258 52.13 -20.86 -17.11
CA LYS A 258 51.30 -21.95 -17.63
C LYS A 258 50.66 -21.54 -18.96
N LEU A 259 50.30 -20.26 -19.12
CA LEU A 259 49.68 -19.71 -20.32
C LEU A 259 50.61 -19.61 -21.53
N ASP A 260 51.92 -19.41 -21.32
CA ASP A 260 52.91 -19.36 -22.41
C ASP A 260 52.95 -20.66 -23.26
N HIS A 261 52.28 -21.74 -22.81
CA HIS A 261 52.10 -23.00 -23.53
C HIS A 261 50.79 -23.12 -24.32
N TYR A 262 49.83 -22.24 -24.08
CA TYR A 262 48.49 -22.29 -24.67
C TYR A 262 48.19 -21.07 -25.54
N VAL A 263 48.80 -19.92 -25.28
CA VAL A 263 48.53 -18.69 -26.03
C VAL A 263 49.81 -17.94 -26.38
N ASP A 264 49.74 -17.17 -27.47
CA ASP A 264 50.87 -16.39 -27.97
C ASP A 264 51.25 -15.22 -27.06
N ASP A 265 50.28 -14.63 -26.35
CA ASP A 265 50.50 -13.55 -25.36
C ASP A 265 49.64 -13.75 -24.11
N ALA A 266 50.26 -14.30 -23.06
CA ALA A 266 49.64 -14.56 -21.76
C ALA A 266 49.19 -13.29 -21.03
N ASP A 267 49.88 -12.15 -21.22
CA ASP A 267 49.53 -10.88 -20.56
C ASP A 267 48.34 -10.22 -21.25
N LEU A 268 48.23 -10.36 -22.57
CA LEU A 268 47.10 -9.89 -23.35
C LEU A 268 45.83 -10.67 -22.99
N LEU A 269 45.87 -12.01 -22.95
CA LEU A 269 44.71 -12.83 -22.56
C LEU A 269 44.20 -12.42 -21.18
N LYS A 270 45.09 -12.30 -20.19
CA LYS A 270 44.69 -11.91 -18.83
C LYS A 270 44.05 -10.54 -18.78
N ARG A 271 44.59 -9.55 -19.50
CA ARG A 271 44.03 -8.20 -19.53
C ARG A 271 42.67 -8.12 -20.21
N ARG A 272 42.44 -8.93 -21.23
CA ARG A 272 41.22 -8.87 -22.06
C ARG A 272 40.11 -9.77 -21.53
N VAL A 273 40.44 -11.00 -21.14
CA VAL A 273 39.46 -12.01 -20.70
C VAL A 273 39.16 -11.88 -19.20
N ALA A 274 40.17 -11.81 -18.33
CA ALA A 274 39.93 -11.82 -16.87
C ALA A 274 39.17 -10.57 -16.39
N THR A 275 39.37 -9.41 -17.03
CA THR A 275 38.65 -8.18 -16.72
C THR A 275 37.18 -8.20 -17.17
N GLN A 276 36.83 -9.05 -18.14
CA GLN A 276 35.51 -9.10 -18.76
C GLN A 276 34.79 -10.44 -18.51
N ARG A 277 35.19 -11.16 -17.45
CA ARG A 277 34.62 -12.46 -17.09
C ARG A 277 33.09 -12.41 -16.93
N THR A 278 32.57 -11.42 -16.21
CA THR A 278 31.13 -11.27 -15.99
C THR A 278 30.35 -11.19 -17.30
N TYR A 279 30.88 -10.48 -18.30
CA TYR A 279 30.26 -10.42 -19.62
C TYR A 279 30.19 -11.80 -20.27
N LEU A 280 31.29 -12.57 -20.26
CA LEU A 280 31.35 -13.92 -20.84
C LEU A 280 30.49 -14.95 -20.09
N ASP A 281 30.33 -14.78 -18.77
CA ASP A 281 29.46 -15.61 -17.94
C ASP A 281 27.97 -15.34 -18.19
N ASN A 282 27.60 -14.12 -18.58
CA ASN A 282 26.21 -13.70 -18.81
C ASN A 282 25.72 -13.90 -20.26
N ILE A 283 26.51 -14.50 -21.15
CA ILE A 283 26.02 -14.84 -22.49
C ILE A 283 25.10 -16.05 -22.37
N ASP A 284 23.80 -15.83 -22.58
CA ASP A 284 22.78 -16.87 -22.42
C ASP A 284 21.69 -16.84 -23.51
N ALA A 285 20.60 -17.57 -23.27
CA ALA A 285 19.50 -17.72 -24.21
C ALA A 285 18.47 -16.60 -24.15
N GLU A 286 18.51 -15.69 -23.17
CA GLU A 286 17.41 -14.78 -22.82
C GLU A 286 16.91 -13.97 -24.02
N ALA A 287 17.83 -13.43 -24.82
CA ALA A 287 17.53 -12.61 -26.00
C ALA A 287 16.85 -13.36 -27.16
N LEU A 288 16.73 -14.69 -27.08
CA LEU A 288 16.07 -15.55 -28.07
C LEU A 288 14.83 -16.25 -27.53
N LEU A 289 14.48 -16.02 -26.26
CA LEU A 289 13.27 -16.57 -25.66
C LEU A 289 12.02 -15.78 -26.10
N LEU A 290 10.89 -16.46 -26.04
CA LEU A 290 9.56 -15.89 -26.22
C LEU A 290 8.86 -15.77 -24.87
N GLU A 291 8.30 -14.59 -24.60
CA GLU A 291 7.61 -14.30 -23.35
C GLU A 291 6.25 -15.02 -23.26
N TRP A 292 5.84 -15.31 -22.02
CA TRP A 292 4.51 -15.80 -21.69
C TRP A 292 3.81 -14.84 -20.72
N PRO A 293 2.54 -14.46 -20.96
CA PRO A 293 1.73 -14.71 -22.17
C PRO A 293 2.30 -14.04 -23.43
N PRO A 294 2.03 -14.57 -24.63
CA PRO A 294 2.60 -14.01 -25.84
C PRO A 294 1.98 -12.64 -26.20
N GLY A 295 2.79 -11.80 -26.84
CA GLY A 295 2.36 -10.52 -27.42
C GLY A 295 1.52 -10.68 -28.69
N PRO A 296 1.03 -9.58 -29.29
CA PRO A 296 0.13 -9.64 -30.45
C PRO A 296 0.71 -10.45 -31.61
N ALA A 297 -0.17 -11.10 -32.39
CA ALA A 297 0.19 -11.94 -33.54
C ALA A 297 1.22 -11.27 -34.49
N GLY A 298 1.02 -9.98 -34.78
CA GLY A 298 1.91 -9.22 -35.66
C GLY A 298 3.34 -9.09 -35.11
N GLU A 299 3.48 -8.90 -33.80
CA GLU A 299 4.77 -8.80 -33.13
C GLU A 299 5.46 -10.16 -33.05
N LEU A 300 4.73 -11.19 -32.61
CA LEU A 300 5.27 -12.55 -32.53
C LEU A 300 5.74 -13.04 -33.91
N ARG A 301 5.00 -12.71 -34.98
CA ARG A 301 5.41 -13.01 -36.36
C ARG A 301 6.75 -12.36 -36.74
N GLN A 302 6.99 -11.11 -36.32
CA GLN A 302 8.28 -10.44 -36.59
C GLN A 302 9.40 -11.01 -35.73
N ARG A 303 9.16 -11.24 -34.42
CA ARG A 303 10.13 -11.90 -33.52
C ARG A 303 10.59 -13.23 -34.11
N VAL A 304 9.65 -14.10 -34.49
CA VAL A 304 9.97 -15.41 -35.09
C VAL A 304 10.78 -15.27 -36.39
N ARG A 305 10.46 -14.28 -37.23
CA ARG A 305 11.22 -14.02 -38.45
C ARG A 305 12.66 -13.60 -38.16
N GLU A 306 12.86 -12.76 -37.16
CA GLU A 306 14.19 -12.25 -36.77
C GLU A 306 15.03 -13.30 -36.04
N TYR A 307 14.39 -14.17 -35.24
CA TYR A 307 15.06 -15.26 -34.51
C TYR A 307 15.58 -16.34 -35.45
N ARG A 308 14.87 -16.63 -36.56
CA ARG A 308 15.21 -17.71 -37.50
C ARG A 308 16.71 -17.83 -37.86
N PRO A 309 17.41 -16.77 -38.32
CA PRO A 309 18.84 -16.88 -38.66
C PRO A 309 19.77 -17.22 -37.48
N PHE A 310 19.37 -16.91 -36.24
CA PHE A 310 20.12 -17.26 -35.03
C PHE A 310 19.82 -18.69 -34.63
N VAL A 311 18.54 -19.05 -34.59
CA VAL A 311 18.08 -20.40 -34.30
C VAL A 311 18.67 -21.42 -35.28
N GLU A 312 18.71 -21.12 -36.58
CA GLU A 312 19.31 -21.98 -37.60
C GLU A 312 20.82 -22.21 -37.37
N ARG A 313 21.53 -21.24 -36.79
CA ARG A 313 22.96 -21.35 -36.50
C ARG A 313 23.24 -22.07 -35.18
N ILE A 314 22.41 -21.85 -34.15
CA ILE A 314 22.64 -22.35 -32.79
C ILE A 314 21.99 -23.74 -32.60
N ALA A 315 20.71 -23.85 -32.94
CA ALA A 315 19.85 -24.99 -32.63
C ALA A 315 19.56 -25.89 -33.85
N GLY A 316 20.12 -25.55 -35.01
CA GLY A 316 19.99 -26.33 -36.23
C GLY A 316 18.54 -26.56 -36.67
N GLU A 317 18.27 -27.74 -37.23
CA GLU A 317 16.95 -28.07 -37.77
C GLU A 317 15.88 -28.19 -36.67
N GLU A 318 16.22 -28.76 -35.52
CA GLU A 318 15.27 -28.98 -34.41
C GLU A 318 14.73 -27.65 -33.86
N GLY A 319 15.62 -26.69 -33.60
CA GLY A 319 15.18 -25.35 -33.19
C GLY A 319 14.36 -24.63 -34.26
N VAL A 320 14.70 -24.79 -35.54
CA VAL A 320 13.93 -24.20 -36.65
C VAL A 320 12.54 -24.85 -36.76
N VAL A 321 12.40 -26.14 -36.47
CA VAL A 321 11.10 -26.82 -36.41
C VAL A 321 10.27 -26.29 -35.24
N ALA A 322 10.86 -26.17 -34.04
CA ALA A 322 10.16 -25.61 -32.88
C ALA A 322 9.69 -24.17 -33.15
N LEU A 323 10.55 -23.33 -33.73
CA LEU A 323 10.22 -21.96 -34.11
C LEU A 323 9.12 -21.91 -35.20
N ARG A 324 9.11 -22.87 -36.12
CA ARG A 324 8.04 -23.01 -37.13
C ARG A 324 6.71 -23.39 -36.49
N ASN A 325 6.72 -24.24 -35.47
CA ASN A 325 5.50 -24.59 -34.73
C ASN A 325 4.90 -23.37 -34.01
N VAL A 326 5.74 -22.52 -33.40
CA VAL A 326 5.29 -21.24 -32.84
C VAL A 326 4.66 -20.36 -33.92
N ARG A 327 5.30 -20.25 -35.09
CA ARG A 327 4.73 -19.47 -36.21
C ARG A 327 3.39 -20.02 -36.68
N ALA A 328 3.22 -21.35 -36.69
CA ALA A 328 1.99 -21.99 -37.11
C ALA A 328 0.80 -21.55 -36.23
N LEU A 329 1.01 -21.24 -34.94
CA LEU A 329 -0.03 -20.71 -34.06
C LEU A 329 -0.71 -19.44 -34.59
N ILE A 330 0.01 -18.64 -35.38
CA ILE A 330 -0.46 -17.36 -35.93
C ILE A 330 -1.05 -17.53 -37.32
N ASP A 331 -0.53 -18.48 -38.09
CA ASP A 331 -0.83 -18.65 -39.51
C ASP A 331 -1.90 -19.74 -39.75
N ASP A 332 -2.20 -20.59 -38.76
CA ASP A 332 -3.19 -21.66 -38.83
C ASP A 332 -4.62 -21.11 -38.66
N PRO A 333 -5.50 -21.22 -39.67
CA PRO A 333 -6.87 -20.71 -39.59
C PRO A 333 -7.76 -21.45 -38.59
N ASP A 334 -7.38 -22.65 -38.14
CA ASP A 334 -8.12 -23.41 -37.11
C ASP A 334 -7.76 -22.93 -35.69
N ILE A 335 -6.77 -22.04 -35.56
CA ILE A 335 -6.32 -21.43 -34.31
C ILE A 335 -6.77 -19.97 -34.27
N ASP A 336 -7.74 -19.68 -33.40
CA ASP A 336 -8.11 -18.30 -33.06
C ASP A 336 -7.08 -17.72 -32.10
N TYR A 337 -5.95 -17.27 -32.65
CA TYR A 337 -4.82 -16.78 -31.87
C TYR A 337 -5.21 -15.62 -30.95
N ASP A 338 -5.98 -14.65 -31.45
CA ASP A 338 -6.35 -13.46 -30.69
C ASP A 338 -7.25 -13.82 -29.48
N ARG A 339 -8.19 -14.76 -29.66
CA ARG A 339 -8.99 -15.30 -28.54
C ARG A 339 -8.12 -16.02 -27.52
N LEU A 340 -7.25 -16.93 -27.98
CA LEU A 340 -6.38 -17.71 -27.08
C LEU A 340 -5.37 -16.81 -26.35
N GLN A 341 -4.85 -15.78 -27.02
CA GLN A 341 -3.93 -14.79 -26.45
C GLN A 341 -4.63 -13.98 -25.36
N THR A 342 -5.83 -13.48 -25.65
CA THR A 342 -6.65 -12.72 -24.68
C THR A 342 -6.95 -13.58 -23.45
N ALA A 343 -7.33 -14.84 -23.66
CA ALA A 343 -7.53 -15.79 -22.58
C ALA A 343 -6.26 -16.07 -21.78
N ALA A 344 -5.12 -16.26 -22.44
CA ALA A 344 -3.83 -16.48 -21.78
C ALA A 344 -3.41 -15.28 -20.92
N GLN A 345 -3.64 -14.05 -21.41
CA GLN A 345 -3.38 -12.82 -20.66
C GLN A 345 -4.28 -12.69 -19.42
N ALA A 346 -5.56 -13.06 -19.54
CA ALA A 346 -6.47 -13.07 -18.40
C ALA A 346 -6.10 -14.14 -17.39
N VAL A 347 -5.89 -15.39 -17.84
CA VAL A 347 -5.55 -16.52 -16.97
C VAL A 347 -4.22 -16.32 -16.24
N ALA A 348 -3.22 -15.68 -16.86
CA ALA A 348 -1.94 -15.40 -16.20
C ALA A 348 -2.02 -14.32 -15.13
N GLN A 349 -3.02 -13.43 -15.19
CA GLN A 349 -3.25 -12.38 -14.20
C GLN A 349 -4.18 -12.83 -13.07
N LEU A 350 -4.98 -13.88 -13.29
CA LEU A 350 -5.95 -14.38 -12.31
C LEU A 350 -5.37 -15.53 -11.49
N THR A 351 -5.49 -15.42 -10.18
CA THR A 351 -5.26 -16.54 -9.27
C THR A 351 -6.33 -17.63 -9.44
N PRO A 352 -6.07 -18.88 -9.00
CA PRO A 352 -7.07 -19.93 -9.00
C PRO A 352 -8.36 -19.58 -8.23
N GLU A 353 -8.24 -18.82 -7.13
CA GLU A 353 -9.39 -18.44 -6.31
C GLU A 353 -10.22 -17.33 -6.99
N GLU A 354 -9.58 -16.32 -7.58
CA GLU A 354 -10.30 -15.28 -8.34
C GLU A 354 -11.08 -15.87 -9.50
N ARG A 355 -10.52 -16.84 -10.24
CA ARG A 355 -11.24 -17.55 -11.30
C ARG A 355 -12.49 -18.26 -10.79
N LYS A 356 -12.38 -18.90 -9.62
CA LYS A 356 -13.52 -19.57 -8.99
C LYS A 356 -14.59 -18.58 -8.56
N ARG A 357 -14.20 -17.46 -7.95
CA ARG A 357 -15.13 -16.38 -7.54
C ARG A 357 -15.82 -15.72 -8.74
N LEU A 358 -15.10 -15.52 -9.83
CA LEU A 358 -15.65 -15.03 -11.10
C LEU A 358 -16.66 -16.04 -11.69
N ALA A 359 -16.29 -17.33 -11.74
CA ALA A 359 -17.17 -18.38 -12.24
C ALA A 359 -18.44 -18.57 -11.39
N SER A 360 -18.39 -18.30 -10.09
CA SER A 360 -19.55 -18.38 -9.20
C SER A 360 -20.41 -17.11 -9.19
N GLY A 361 -20.02 -16.04 -9.87
CA GLY A 361 -20.71 -14.74 -9.86
C GLY A 361 -20.48 -13.91 -8.60
N GLN A 362 -19.65 -14.38 -7.66
CA GLN A 362 -19.45 -13.74 -6.36
C GLN A 362 -18.88 -12.32 -6.50
N ILE A 363 -17.96 -12.11 -7.44
CA ILE A 363 -17.36 -10.78 -7.70
C ILE A 363 -18.43 -9.77 -8.14
N ALA A 364 -19.43 -10.20 -8.92
CA ALA A 364 -20.50 -9.31 -9.36
C ALA A 364 -21.43 -8.93 -8.20
N ASP A 365 -21.77 -9.90 -7.35
CA ASP A 365 -22.60 -9.68 -6.16
C ASP A 365 -21.90 -8.75 -5.16
N GLU A 366 -20.60 -8.96 -4.89
CA GLU A 366 -19.80 -8.10 -4.01
C GLU A 366 -19.70 -6.67 -4.54
N LEU A 367 -19.53 -6.52 -5.85
CA LEU A 367 -19.46 -5.21 -6.49
C LEU A 367 -20.81 -4.47 -6.47
N GLU A 368 -21.94 -5.16 -6.56
CA GLU A 368 -23.26 -4.55 -6.33
C GLU A 368 -23.40 -4.07 -4.87
N ALA A 369 -23.00 -4.91 -3.90
CA ALA A 369 -23.03 -4.55 -2.48
C ALA A 369 -22.12 -3.34 -2.16
N LEU A 370 -20.91 -3.31 -2.71
CA LEU A 370 -19.98 -2.18 -2.55
C LEU A 370 -20.52 -0.89 -3.14
N ARG A 371 -21.21 -0.95 -4.29
CA ARG A 371 -21.86 0.24 -4.88
C ARG A 371 -22.98 0.78 -4.01
N GLU A 372 -23.75 -0.11 -3.37
CA GLU A 372 -24.79 0.29 -2.43
C GLU A 372 -24.17 0.92 -1.16
N GLU A 373 -23.16 0.29 -0.57
CA GLU A 373 -22.44 0.82 0.61
C GLU A 373 -21.83 2.19 0.30
N ARG A 374 -21.17 2.33 -0.86
CA ARG A 374 -20.61 3.60 -1.35
C ARG A 374 -21.67 4.70 -1.40
N ALA A 375 -22.81 4.41 -2.03
CA ALA A 375 -23.88 5.39 -2.19
C ALA A 375 -24.46 5.83 -0.83
N GLN A 376 -24.59 4.91 0.13
CA GLN A 376 -25.06 5.22 1.48
C GLN A 376 -24.04 6.08 2.24
N LEU A 377 -22.75 5.74 2.19
CA LEU A 377 -21.69 6.52 2.82
C LEU A 377 -21.52 7.92 2.20
N GLU A 378 -21.59 8.04 0.88
CA GLU A 378 -21.57 9.34 0.20
C GLU A 378 -22.76 10.20 0.64
N ALA A 379 -23.98 9.66 0.59
CA ALA A 379 -25.17 10.37 1.03
C ALA A 379 -25.05 10.80 2.50
N ALA A 380 -24.50 9.94 3.36
CA ALA A 380 -24.25 10.28 4.75
C ALA A 380 -23.21 11.41 4.87
N LEU A 381 -22.08 11.35 4.18
CA LEU A 381 -21.02 12.37 4.27
C LEU A 381 -21.42 13.73 3.66
N GLU A 382 -22.37 13.76 2.73
CA GLU A 382 -22.94 15.00 2.17
C GLU A 382 -23.83 15.78 3.15
N VAL A 383 -24.31 15.13 4.22
CA VAL A 383 -25.07 15.82 5.27
C VAL A 383 -24.17 16.85 5.95
N ASP A 384 -24.65 18.10 5.94
CA ASP A 384 -24.02 19.22 6.65
C ASP A 384 -24.18 18.99 8.15
N ASP A 385 -23.05 18.87 8.83
CA ASP A 385 -22.97 18.63 10.26
C ASP A 385 -21.90 19.58 10.83
N PRO A 386 -21.81 19.78 12.16
CA PRO A 386 -21.03 20.86 12.73
C PRO A 386 -19.51 20.70 12.55
N VAL A 387 -19.01 19.64 11.92
CA VAL A 387 -17.60 19.27 11.78
C VAL A 387 -17.05 19.53 10.38
#